data_AF-A0A4Y7RN60-F1
#
_entry.id   AF-A0A4Y7RN60-F1
#
_cell.length_a   1.000
_cell.length_b   1.000
_cell.length_c   1.000
_cell.angle_alpha   90.00
_cell.angle_beta   90.00
_cell.angle_gamma   90.00
#
_symmetry.space_group_name_H-M   'P 1'
#
loop_
_entity.id
_entity.type
_entity.pdbx_description
1 polymer ?
#
loop_
_entity_poly.entity_id
_entity_poly.type
_entity_poly.pdbx_seq_one_letter_code
_entity_poly.pdbx_strand_id
1 'polypeptide(L)'
;MIEGKRINLIIAIAMVIAVMFTTALILFPGMLSTSAATEPEYVSKVFNKDEVTQINIDIKQEDFDWILENATQEEYRSCDITVNGATFYNAGIRPKGNSSLRTVAGNENTDRYSFKIEFDTYIAGQTCFGLNKLALNNIIMDKTYMKEYIAYDLFDSMGVVTPKYAYANITVNGEPWGLYLAVEVMEESFVERNYGSTEGRLYRPEGAGADLKWTGDSASNYSGIRNNAAYDVTDSDFDKVITMIYNLNNGTDLEQYLDVDSILRYFAVNTFLVNFDSYTGNMKHNYYLYEENGVFTILPWDFNLAFAGHEINNAEAAINHPIDTPVTSSLSERPLLGKLLEVPEYKELYHKYLSEVVSSYFDSGVFENNVQKVDALIGDYVKNDATAFYTCEQYENSLPVFLEFARQRAASITAQLAGTLPATSSQQGDNTSKQNTTAAGIDLSALGGMGGGVRGNGAGGEGRNNQGIPAEQNNNREPQPANGGGPPGDRNVQNQENMAEIMEIMQETENGELSAEQIARLKELGLDDDRIERMKNMPAGMQQPGRANARPGAAPGNEGMNPFGNRGTSNQMSPVQIGYISVSAAVILLGLLFAWKFRKRKYSS
;
A
#
# COMPACT_ATOMS: atom_id res chain seq x y z
N MET A 1 -35.83 -13.13 -59.48
CA MET A 1 -34.55 -13.61 -60.03
C MET A 1 -33.60 -12.44 -60.09
N ILE A 2 -32.60 -12.37 -59.20
CA ILE A 2 -31.52 -11.38 -59.34
C ILE A 2 -30.65 -11.87 -60.49
N GLU A 3 -30.68 -11.17 -61.62
CA GLU A 3 -29.87 -11.51 -62.79
C GLU A 3 -28.38 -11.59 -62.40
N GLY A 4 -27.69 -12.65 -62.85
CA GLY A 4 -26.32 -12.98 -62.45
C GLY A 4 -25.26 -11.90 -62.75
N LYS A 5 -25.61 -10.80 -63.41
CA LYS A 5 -24.71 -9.65 -63.61
C LYS A 5 -24.52 -8.80 -62.34
N ARG A 6 -25.48 -8.77 -61.41
CA ARG A 6 -25.38 -7.93 -60.19
C ARG A 6 -24.82 -8.66 -58.97
N ILE A 7 -24.68 -9.98 -59.04
CA ILE A 7 -24.23 -10.80 -57.89
C ILE A 7 -22.78 -10.51 -57.51
N ASN A 8 -21.90 -10.33 -58.50
CA ASN A 8 -20.49 -9.99 -58.25
C ASN A 8 -20.35 -8.59 -57.65
N LEU A 9 -21.21 -7.65 -58.05
CA LEU A 9 -21.25 -6.30 -57.52
C LEU A 9 -21.71 -6.29 -56.05
N ILE A 10 -22.73 -7.09 -55.70
CA ILE A 10 -23.21 -7.22 -54.32
C ILE A 10 -22.13 -7.82 -53.42
N ILE A 11 -21.42 -8.86 -53.89
CA ILE A 11 -20.31 -9.47 -53.16
C ILE A 11 -19.16 -8.47 -52.96
N ALA A 12 -18.81 -7.69 -53.98
CA ALA A 12 -17.78 -6.67 -53.88
C ALA A 12 -18.15 -5.58 -52.87
N ILE A 13 -19.40 -5.11 -52.88
CA ILE A 13 -19.89 -4.11 -51.92
C ILE A 13 -19.87 -4.65 -50.49
N ALA A 14 -20.31 -5.90 -50.28
CA ALA A 14 -20.28 -6.53 -48.97
C ALA A 14 -18.85 -6.68 -48.42
N MET A 15 -17.88 -7.03 -49.27
CA MET A 15 -16.47 -7.09 -48.88
C MET A 15 -15.91 -5.71 -48.53
N VAL A 16 -16.25 -4.67 -49.30
CA VAL A 16 -15.81 -3.29 -49.01
C VAL A 16 -16.38 -2.80 -47.69
N ILE A 17 -17.66 -3.08 -47.39
CA ILE A 17 -18.29 -2.74 -46.11
C ILE A 17 -17.59 -3.49 -44.96
N ALA A 18 -17.32 -4.78 -45.12
CA ALA A 18 -16.62 -5.57 -44.11
C ALA A 18 -15.22 -5.02 -43.81
N VAL A 19 -14.45 -4.68 -44.86
CA VAL A 19 -13.12 -4.07 -44.72
C VAL A 19 -13.22 -2.72 -44.02
N MET A 20 -14.09 -1.81 -44.47
CA MET A 20 -14.27 -0.50 -43.83
C MET A 20 -14.67 -0.63 -42.36
N PHE A 21 -15.55 -1.59 -42.03
CA PHE A 21 -15.94 -1.85 -40.66
C PHE A 21 -14.77 -2.36 -39.82
N THR A 22 -13.98 -3.32 -40.31
CA THR A 22 -12.77 -3.80 -39.61
C THR A 22 -11.69 -2.72 -39.49
N THR A 23 -11.51 -1.87 -40.50
CA THR A 23 -10.55 -0.77 -40.45
C THR A 23 -11.00 0.31 -39.47
N ALA A 24 -12.30 0.61 -39.38
CA ALA A 24 -12.83 1.51 -38.37
C ALA A 24 -12.63 0.96 -36.94
N LEU A 25 -12.79 -0.35 -36.73
CA LEU A 25 -12.52 -0.97 -35.43
C LEU A 25 -11.05 -0.94 -35.01
N ILE A 26 -10.12 -1.06 -35.98
CA ILE A 26 -8.68 -0.98 -35.72
C ILE A 26 -8.24 0.47 -35.46
N LEU A 27 -8.80 1.44 -36.20
CA LEU A 27 -8.42 2.85 -36.10
C LEU A 27 -9.12 3.58 -34.95
N PHE A 28 -10.28 3.10 -34.49
CA PHE A 28 -11.08 3.71 -33.44
C PHE A 28 -11.51 2.66 -32.38
N PRO A 29 -10.55 2.13 -31.58
CA PRO A 29 -10.85 1.09 -30.59
C PRO A 29 -11.86 1.53 -29.51
N GLY A 30 -12.05 2.84 -29.31
CA GLY A 30 -13.05 3.41 -28.40
C GLY A 30 -14.45 3.60 -28.97
N MET A 31 -14.70 3.28 -30.25
CA MET A 31 -16.01 3.49 -30.89
C MET A 31 -17.09 2.49 -30.42
N LEU A 32 -16.69 1.44 -29.70
CA LEU A 32 -17.56 0.41 -29.13
C LEU A 32 -17.27 0.16 -27.65
N SER A 33 -16.96 1.21 -26.88
CA SER A 33 -17.02 1.10 -25.42
C SER A 33 -18.45 0.73 -25.02
N THR A 34 -18.63 -0.50 -24.53
CA THR A 34 -19.69 -0.79 -23.57
C THR A 34 -19.59 0.28 -22.50
N SER A 35 -20.71 0.93 -22.18
CA SER A 35 -20.81 1.95 -21.14
C SER A 35 -19.83 1.63 -20.02
N ALA A 36 -18.79 2.46 -19.85
CA ALA A 36 -17.95 2.35 -18.66
C ALA A 36 -18.92 2.27 -17.48
N ALA A 37 -18.77 1.25 -16.63
CA ALA A 37 -19.56 1.19 -15.40
C ALA A 37 -19.43 2.57 -14.75
N THR A 38 -20.56 3.25 -14.57
CA THR A 38 -20.55 4.59 -13.99
C THR A 38 -19.82 4.50 -12.65
N GLU A 39 -18.74 5.26 -12.50
CA GLU A 39 -17.99 5.33 -11.23
C GLU A 39 -18.97 5.50 -10.07
N PRO A 40 -18.82 4.74 -8.97
CA PRO A 40 -19.73 4.82 -7.85
C PRO A 40 -19.75 6.23 -7.25
N GLU A 41 -20.91 6.66 -6.76
CA GLU A 41 -21.14 8.05 -6.35
C GLU A 41 -20.13 8.55 -5.30
N TYR A 42 -19.67 7.67 -4.40
CA TYR A 42 -18.69 8.02 -3.38
C TYR A 42 -17.38 8.58 -3.93
N VAL A 43 -16.96 8.19 -5.14
CA VAL A 43 -15.73 8.71 -5.76
C VAL A 43 -15.83 10.23 -5.89
N SER A 44 -16.95 10.71 -6.43
CA SER A 44 -17.18 12.15 -6.60
C SER A 44 -17.63 12.87 -5.34
N LYS A 45 -18.32 12.19 -4.40
CA LYS A 45 -18.92 12.83 -3.23
C LYS A 45 -18.04 12.83 -1.98
N VAL A 46 -17.12 11.88 -1.87
CA VAL A 46 -16.21 11.71 -0.72
C VAL A 46 -14.77 12.02 -1.12
N PHE A 47 -14.37 11.65 -2.33
CA PHE A 47 -12.98 11.73 -2.80
C PHE A 47 -12.78 12.75 -3.94
N ASN A 48 -13.54 13.85 -3.92
CA ASN A 48 -13.29 14.96 -4.83
C ASN A 48 -11.95 15.62 -4.49
N LYS A 49 -11.02 15.65 -5.43
CA LYS A 49 -9.68 16.25 -5.25
C LYS A 49 -9.67 17.78 -5.39
N ASP A 50 -10.75 18.38 -5.89
CA ASP A 50 -10.84 19.83 -6.11
C ASP A 50 -11.42 20.60 -4.91
N GLU A 51 -11.95 19.89 -3.91
CA GLU A 51 -12.52 20.48 -2.70
C GLU A 51 -12.20 19.64 -1.46
N VAL A 52 -12.17 20.27 -0.28
CA VAL A 52 -12.01 19.55 0.98
C VAL A 52 -13.36 19.03 1.45
N THR A 53 -13.49 17.71 1.57
CA THR A 53 -14.71 17.04 2.02
C THR A 53 -15.03 17.45 3.46
N GLN A 54 -16.26 17.89 3.72
CA GLN A 54 -16.70 18.23 5.08
C GLN A 54 -17.33 17.01 5.74
N ILE A 55 -16.77 16.56 6.87
CA ILE A 55 -17.26 15.42 7.65
C ILE A 55 -17.62 15.88 9.06
N ASN A 56 -18.89 15.80 9.42
CA ASN A 56 -19.33 15.99 10.79
C ASN A 56 -19.64 14.65 11.46
N ILE A 57 -19.08 14.44 12.64
CA ILE A 57 -19.28 13.26 13.47
C ILE A 57 -20.14 13.69 14.67
N ASP A 58 -21.38 13.21 14.73
CA ASP A 58 -22.26 13.38 15.89
C ASP A 58 -22.27 12.07 16.68
N ILE A 59 -21.64 12.10 17.85
CA ILE A 59 -21.41 10.94 18.70
C ILE A 59 -21.72 11.34 20.14
N LYS A 60 -22.34 10.44 20.90
CA LYS A 60 -22.56 10.69 22.34
C LYS A 60 -21.23 10.96 23.01
N GLN A 61 -21.17 12.02 23.82
CA GLN A 61 -19.92 12.41 24.47
C GLN A 61 -19.29 11.26 25.27
N GLU A 62 -20.10 10.50 26.00
CA GLU A 62 -19.64 9.32 26.76
C GLU A 62 -18.99 8.24 25.86
N ASP A 63 -19.50 8.05 24.64
CA ASP A 63 -18.95 7.10 23.69
C ASP A 63 -17.67 7.64 23.04
N PHE A 64 -17.61 8.95 22.78
CA PHE A 64 -16.42 9.60 22.25
C PHE A 64 -15.27 9.56 23.25
N ASP A 65 -15.52 9.97 24.50
CA ASP A 65 -14.54 9.89 25.59
C ASP A 65 -14.06 8.43 25.74
N TRP A 66 -14.99 7.47 25.70
CA TRP A 66 -14.64 6.06 25.80
C TRP A 66 -13.70 5.60 24.68
N ILE A 67 -13.95 5.97 23.41
CA ILE A 67 -13.07 5.54 22.31
C ILE A 67 -11.69 6.21 22.38
N LEU A 68 -11.58 7.42 22.94
CA LEU A 68 -10.28 8.07 23.14
C LEU A 68 -9.49 7.41 24.27
N GLU A 69 -10.14 7.11 25.40
CA GLU A 69 -9.52 6.44 26.56
C GLU A 69 -9.15 4.98 26.27
N ASN A 70 -9.92 4.31 25.40
CA ASN A 70 -9.77 2.89 25.09
C ASN A 70 -9.33 2.66 23.64
N ALA A 71 -8.64 3.64 23.04
CA ALA A 71 -8.35 3.66 21.61
C ALA A 71 -7.65 2.39 21.08
N THR A 72 -6.79 1.78 21.90
CA THR A 72 -6.04 0.55 21.54
C THR A 72 -6.89 -0.71 21.49
N GLN A 73 -8.13 -0.67 21.99
CA GLN A 73 -9.08 -1.79 21.88
C GLN A 73 -9.74 -1.86 20.50
N GLU A 74 -9.71 -0.76 19.73
CA GLU A 74 -10.29 -0.70 18.38
C GLU A 74 -11.76 -1.15 18.32
N GLU A 75 -12.55 -0.84 19.37
CA GLU A 75 -13.97 -1.14 19.39
C GLU A 75 -14.80 -0.03 18.75
N TYR A 76 -15.79 -0.41 17.96
CA TYR A 76 -16.75 0.52 17.38
C TYR A 76 -17.71 1.09 18.42
N ARG A 77 -18.03 2.37 18.26
CA ARG A 77 -19.17 3.05 18.88
C ARG A 77 -20.07 3.66 17.80
N SER A 78 -21.35 3.79 18.12
CA SER A 78 -22.37 4.31 17.20
C SER A 78 -22.28 5.83 17.11
N CYS A 79 -22.37 6.36 15.90
CA CYS A 79 -22.41 7.79 15.63
C CYS A 79 -23.21 8.08 14.36
N ASP A 80 -23.62 9.33 14.17
CA ASP A 80 -24.14 9.82 12.90
C ASP A 80 -23.02 10.55 12.15
N ILE A 81 -22.82 10.18 10.89
CA ILE A 81 -21.79 10.75 10.03
C ILE A 81 -22.45 11.60 8.96
N THR A 82 -22.13 12.88 8.89
CA THR A 82 -22.61 13.76 7.82
C THR A 82 -21.46 14.09 6.86
N VAL A 83 -21.58 13.67 5.60
CA VAL A 83 -20.61 13.96 4.53
C VAL A 83 -21.22 14.96 3.56
N ASN A 84 -20.62 16.15 3.44
CA ASN A 84 -21.07 17.21 2.53
C ASN A 84 -22.60 17.49 2.62
N GLY A 85 -23.14 17.44 3.85
CA GLY A 85 -24.56 17.69 4.15
C GLY A 85 -25.49 16.47 4.07
N ALA A 86 -25.02 15.30 3.65
CA ALA A 86 -25.79 14.05 3.69
C ALA A 86 -25.46 13.24 4.95
N THR A 87 -26.45 12.90 5.75
CA THR A 87 -26.27 12.18 7.02
C THR A 87 -26.54 10.69 6.89
N PHE A 88 -25.61 9.89 7.42
CA PHE A 88 -25.65 8.44 7.56
C PHE A 88 -25.78 8.11 9.05
N TYR A 89 -26.94 7.59 9.43
CA TYR A 89 -27.30 7.38 10.83
C TYR A 89 -26.78 6.04 11.36
N ASN A 90 -26.32 6.04 12.61
CA ASN A 90 -25.79 4.87 13.32
C ASN A 90 -24.68 4.12 12.55
N ALA A 91 -23.71 4.85 12.01
CA ALA A 91 -22.46 4.27 11.53
C ALA A 91 -21.57 3.88 12.73
N GLY A 92 -20.66 2.93 12.52
CA GLY A 92 -19.60 2.60 13.47
C GLY A 92 -18.39 3.52 13.28
N ILE A 93 -17.87 4.08 14.35
CA ILE A 93 -16.57 4.77 14.38
C ILE A 93 -15.66 4.16 15.46
N ARG A 94 -14.37 4.07 15.15
CA ARG A 94 -13.31 3.70 16.09
C ARG A 94 -11.96 4.31 15.72
N PRO A 95 -11.03 4.48 16.68
CA PRO A 95 -9.63 4.68 16.36
C PRO A 95 -9.05 3.52 15.55
N LYS A 96 -8.04 3.80 14.73
CA LYS A 96 -7.33 2.81 13.91
C LYS A 96 -5.83 3.06 13.89
N GLY A 97 -5.10 2.00 13.56
CA GLY A 97 -3.69 2.05 13.21
C GLY A 97 -2.87 1.10 14.06
N ASN A 98 -1.55 1.15 13.88
CA ASN A 98 -0.59 0.37 14.66
C ASN A 98 0.34 1.32 15.42
N SER A 99 1.43 1.75 14.78
CA SER A 99 2.41 2.68 15.35
C SER A 99 1.79 4.04 15.66
N SER A 100 0.97 4.59 14.76
CA SER A 100 0.26 5.86 14.94
C SER A 100 -0.70 5.81 16.13
N LEU A 101 -1.51 4.76 16.23
CA LEU A 101 -2.44 4.53 17.33
C LEU A 101 -1.73 4.49 18.69
N ARG A 102 -0.67 3.67 18.80
CA ARG A 102 0.12 3.55 20.04
C ARG A 102 0.84 4.85 20.40
N THR A 103 1.28 5.61 19.39
CA THR A 103 1.96 6.90 19.58
C THR A 103 1.03 7.95 20.16
N VAL A 104 -0.20 8.05 19.64
CA VAL A 104 -1.21 8.97 20.16
C VAL A 104 -1.69 8.52 21.55
N ALA A 105 -2.01 7.22 21.72
CA ALA A 105 -2.44 6.69 23.02
C ALA A 105 -1.40 6.82 24.13
N GLY A 106 -0.11 6.86 23.78
CA GLY A 106 0.98 7.09 24.71
C GLY A 106 1.33 8.57 24.94
N ASN A 107 0.59 9.51 24.37
CA ASN A 107 0.88 10.93 24.43
C ASN A 107 -0.30 11.73 24.99
N GLU A 108 -0.18 12.15 26.25
CA GLU A 108 -1.19 12.92 26.98
C GLU A 108 -1.49 14.31 26.39
N ASN A 109 -0.73 14.78 25.38
CA ASN A 109 -0.92 16.09 24.78
C ASN A 109 -1.73 16.06 23.47
N THR A 110 -2.20 14.90 23.04
CA THR A 110 -2.96 14.78 21.79
C THR A 110 -3.91 13.60 21.80
N ASP A 111 -5.16 13.86 21.40
CA ASP A 111 -6.19 12.85 21.16
C ASP A 111 -6.45 12.66 19.65
N ARG A 112 -5.55 13.15 18.79
CA ARG A 112 -5.72 13.15 17.34
C ARG A 112 -5.46 11.76 16.74
N TYR A 113 -6.34 10.80 17.02
CA TYR A 113 -6.29 9.48 16.42
C TYR A 113 -6.68 9.51 14.94
N SER A 114 -6.14 8.58 14.15
CA SER A 114 -6.77 8.18 12.90
C SER A 114 -8.07 7.43 13.22
N PHE A 115 -9.12 7.63 12.43
CA PHE A 115 -10.41 6.95 12.62
C PHE A 115 -10.73 6.01 11.46
N LYS A 116 -11.47 4.94 11.74
CA LYS A 116 -12.14 4.10 10.75
C LYS A 116 -13.63 4.24 10.96
N ILE A 117 -14.36 4.53 9.88
CA ILE A 117 -15.81 4.57 9.82
C ILE A 117 -16.28 3.37 9.01
N GLU A 118 -17.28 2.65 9.54
CA GLU A 118 -17.93 1.53 8.89
C GLU A 118 -19.44 1.76 8.91
N PHE A 119 -20.04 1.93 7.73
CA PHE A 119 -21.42 2.42 7.61
C PHE A 119 -22.47 1.37 7.96
N ASP A 120 -22.12 0.08 7.86
CA ASP A 120 -23.04 -1.04 8.07
C ASP A 120 -22.85 -1.76 9.43
N THR A 121 -22.01 -1.23 10.33
CA THR A 121 -21.78 -1.83 11.66
C THR A 121 -23.08 -2.05 12.45
N TYR A 122 -23.98 -1.07 12.46
CA TYR A 122 -25.25 -1.14 13.20
C TYR A 122 -26.49 -1.17 12.29
N ILE A 123 -26.34 -0.85 11.00
CA ILE A 123 -27.41 -0.92 10.00
C ILE A 123 -26.92 -1.73 8.80
N ALA A 124 -27.25 -3.02 8.78
CA ALA A 124 -26.81 -3.95 7.74
C ALA A 124 -27.10 -3.42 6.32
N GLY A 125 -26.06 -3.38 5.48
CA GLY A 125 -26.14 -2.94 4.09
C GLY A 125 -26.19 -1.42 3.87
N GLN A 126 -26.09 -0.60 4.93
CA GLN A 126 -25.94 0.85 4.76
C GLN A 126 -24.56 1.16 4.15
N THR A 127 -24.53 2.08 3.18
CA THR A 127 -23.28 2.57 2.57
C THR A 127 -23.30 4.09 2.48
N CYS A 128 -22.11 4.69 2.44
CA CYS A 128 -21.93 6.10 2.10
C CYS A 128 -21.78 6.25 0.59
N PHE A 129 -22.89 6.46 -0.11
CA PHE A 129 -22.92 6.60 -1.57
C PHE A 129 -22.28 5.39 -2.31
N GLY A 130 -22.40 4.18 -1.74
CA GLY A 130 -21.77 2.95 -2.23
C GLY A 130 -20.44 2.57 -1.55
N LEU A 131 -19.88 3.43 -0.68
CA LEU A 131 -18.68 3.13 0.11
C LEU A 131 -19.05 2.41 1.42
N ASN A 132 -18.45 1.26 1.68
CA ASN A 132 -18.68 0.48 2.92
C ASN A 132 -17.89 1.03 4.11
N LYS A 133 -16.62 1.41 3.89
CA LYS A 133 -15.71 1.85 4.94
C LYS A 133 -14.83 3.01 4.49
N LEU A 134 -14.58 3.92 5.41
CA LEU A 134 -13.73 5.10 5.20
C LEU A 134 -12.65 5.16 6.28
N ALA A 135 -11.40 5.33 5.87
CA ALA A 135 -10.32 5.67 6.78
C ALA A 135 -10.11 7.18 6.78
N LEU A 136 -9.95 7.76 7.97
CA LEU A 136 -9.55 9.13 8.20
C LEU A 136 -8.16 9.09 8.83
N ASN A 137 -7.12 9.28 8.00
CA ASN A 137 -5.74 9.28 8.44
C ASN A 137 -5.37 10.65 9.02
N ASN A 138 -4.81 10.64 10.24
CA ASN A 138 -4.51 11.82 11.04
C ASN A 138 -3.25 12.61 10.60
N ILE A 139 -2.54 12.14 9.57
CA ILE A 139 -1.35 12.79 9.00
C ILE A 139 -0.17 12.85 10.02
N ILE A 140 -0.14 11.92 10.96
CA ILE A 140 0.98 11.85 11.91
C ILE A 140 2.30 11.57 11.18
N MET A 141 3.39 12.17 11.65
CA MET A 141 4.75 12.04 11.11
C MET A 141 4.98 12.66 9.72
N ASP A 142 4.02 13.40 9.18
CA ASP A 142 4.18 14.13 7.92
C ASP A 142 4.01 15.63 8.13
N LYS A 143 5.11 16.38 8.06
CA LYS A 143 5.06 17.86 8.16
C LYS A 143 4.52 18.51 6.90
N THR A 144 4.59 17.81 5.76
CA THR A 144 4.12 18.31 4.46
C THR A 144 2.63 18.18 4.29
N TYR A 145 1.96 17.34 5.09
CA TYR A 145 0.58 16.89 4.90
C TYR A 145 0.30 16.19 3.56
N MET A 146 1.31 15.95 2.72
CA MET A 146 1.16 15.60 1.30
C MET A 146 1.81 14.28 0.90
N LYS A 147 2.60 13.62 1.76
CA LYS A 147 3.39 12.44 1.35
C LYS A 147 2.52 11.31 0.80
N GLU A 148 1.50 10.91 1.57
CA GLU A 148 0.58 9.83 1.17
C GLU A 148 -0.27 10.26 -0.03
N TYR A 149 -0.76 11.50 -0.05
CA TYR A 149 -1.53 12.06 -1.16
C TYR A 149 -0.76 11.99 -2.49
N ILE A 150 0.48 12.49 -2.50
CA ILE A 150 1.33 12.53 -3.70
C ILE A 150 1.80 11.12 -4.07
N ALA A 151 2.04 10.24 -3.11
CA ALA A 151 2.40 8.86 -3.38
C ALA A 151 1.29 8.15 -4.18
N TYR A 152 0.04 8.23 -3.74
CA TYR A 152 -1.08 7.65 -4.49
C TYR A 152 -1.28 8.34 -5.84
N ASP A 153 -1.06 9.65 -5.94
CA ASP A 153 -1.19 10.37 -7.22
C ASP A 153 -0.15 9.88 -8.24
N LEU A 154 1.07 9.64 -7.79
CA LEU A 154 2.13 9.08 -8.61
C LEU A 154 1.83 7.63 -9.02
N PHE A 155 1.35 6.78 -8.11
CA PHE A 155 0.92 5.42 -8.46
C PHE A 155 -0.19 5.42 -9.52
N ASP A 156 -1.24 6.24 -9.33
CA ASP A 156 -2.35 6.38 -10.26
C ASP A 156 -1.87 6.88 -11.64
N SER A 157 -0.97 7.88 -11.66
CA SER A 157 -0.37 8.39 -12.90
C SER A 157 0.43 7.34 -13.68
N MET A 158 0.97 6.35 -12.97
CA MET A 158 1.71 5.22 -13.55
C MET A 158 0.82 4.03 -13.92
N GLY A 159 -0.49 4.13 -13.71
CA GLY A 159 -1.47 3.09 -14.00
C GLY A 159 -1.54 1.98 -12.94
N VAL A 160 -0.99 2.19 -11.74
CA VAL A 160 -1.13 1.27 -10.62
C VAL A 160 -2.46 1.55 -9.94
N VAL A 161 -3.25 0.49 -9.68
CA VAL A 161 -4.53 0.61 -8.99
C VAL A 161 -4.31 1.10 -7.55
N THR A 162 -5.00 2.17 -7.16
CA THR A 162 -4.90 2.81 -5.84
C THR A 162 -6.27 2.95 -5.17
N PRO A 163 -6.32 3.00 -3.82
CA PRO A 163 -7.51 3.48 -3.13
C PRO A 163 -7.81 4.92 -3.56
N LYS A 164 -9.08 5.32 -3.57
CA LYS A 164 -9.45 6.74 -3.68
C LYS A 164 -9.06 7.49 -2.41
N TYR A 165 -8.72 8.76 -2.56
CA TYR A 165 -8.28 9.61 -1.46
C TYR A 165 -8.59 11.08 -1.76
N ALA A 166 -8.84 11.84 -0.70
CA ALA A 166 -8.99 13.30 -0.71
C ALA A 166 -8.79 13.85 0.70
N TYR A 167 -8.63 15.16 0.84
CA TYR A 167 -8.61 15.78 2.16
C TYR A 167 -10.03 15.91 2.72
N ALA A 168 -10.16 15.72 4.03
CA ALA A 168 -11.40 15.91 4.76
C ALA A 168 -11.18 16.81 5.97
N ASN A 169 -12.04 17.82 6.14
CA ASN A 169 -12.10 18.63 7.34
C ASN A 169 -13.18 18.06 8.27
N ILE A 170 -12.78 17.75 9.51
CA ILE A 170 -13.62 17.05 10.48
C ILE A 170 -14.13 18.03 11.54
N THR A 171 -15.41 17.90 11.87
CA THR A 171 -16.01 18.41 13.10
C THR A 171 -16.55 17.25 13.95
N VAL A 172 -16.45 17.35 15.26
CA VAL A 172 -17.01 16.37 16.22
C VAL A 172 -17.97 17.12 17.14
N ASN A 173 -19.23 16.68 17.21
CA ASN A 173 -20.27 17.30 18.04
C ASN A 173 -20.44 18.81 17.82
N GLY A 174 -20.23 19.27 16.58
CA GLY A 174 -20.31 20.68 16.20
C GLY A 174 -19.03 21.49 16.44
N GLU A 175 -18.01 20.92 17.07
CA GLU A 175 -16.72 21.58 17.33
C GLU A 175 -15.68 21.21 16.26
N PRO A 176 -14.80 22.15 15.84
CA PRO A 176 -13.70 21.86 14.94
C PRO A 176 -12.75 20.79 15.50
N TRP A 177 -12.39 19.81 14.68
CA TRP A 177 -11.45 18.75 15.06
C TRP A 177 -10.13 18.82 14.28
N GLY A 178 -10.17 18.84 12.94
CA GLY A 178 -8.96 19.01 12.13
C GLY A 178 -9.02 18.45 10.71
N LEU A 179 -7.95 18.68 9.96
CA LEU A 179 -7.77 18.25 8.57
C LEU A 179 -7.11 16.87 8.48
N TYR A 180 -7.80 15.93 7.86
CA TYR A 180 -7.38 14.54 7.71
C TYR A 180 -7.23 14.17 6.23
N LEU A 181 -6.50 13.09 5.95
CA LEU A 181 -6.56 12.44 4.65
C LEU A 181 -7.62 11.34 4.71
N ALA A 182 -8.72 11.54 3.98
CA ALA A 182 -9.74 10.53 3.77
C ALA A 182 -9.24 9.53 2.72
N VAL A 183 -9.27 8.23 3.04
CA VAL A 183 -8.79 7.15 2.17
C VAL A 183 -9.84 6.03 2.11
N GLU A 184 -10.15 5.59 0.90
CA GLU A 184 -10.97 4.40 0.63
C GLU A 184 -10.32 3.18 1.27
N VAL A 185 -11.08 2.47 2.10
CA VAL A 185 -10.60 1.22 2.68
C VAL A 185 -10.63 0.13 1.61
N MET A 186 -9.49 -0.52 1.39
CA MET A 186 -9.35 -1.60 0.41
C MET A 186 -10.02 -2.89 0.91
N GLU A 187 -11.31 -3.01 0.61
CA GLU A 187 -12.16 -4.18 0.85
C GLU A 187 -13.17 -4.30 -0.32
N GLU A 188 -14.44 -4.64 -0.09
CA GLU A 188 -15.40 -4.96 -1.15
C GLU A 188 -15.66 -3.80 -2.11
N SER A 189 -15.91 -2.57 -1.61
CA SER A 189 -16.21 -1.41 -2.49
C SER A 189 -15.05 -1.09 -3.42
N PHE A 190 -13.82 -1.25 -2.92
CA PHE A 190 -12.60 -1.03 -3.69
C PHE A 190 -12.43 -2.11 -4.76
N VAL A 191 -12.63 -3.38 -4.39
CA VAL A 191 -12.48 -4.50 -5.33
C VAL A 191 -13.54 -4.43 -6.41
N GLU A 192 -14.79 -4.15 -6.06
CA GLU A 192 -15.89 -4.01 -7.03
C GLU A 192 -15.66 -2.84 -7.99
N ARG A 193 -15.19 -1.68 -7.50
CA ARG A 193 -14.90 -0.52 -8.36
C ARG A 193 -13.80 -0.81 -9.38
N ASN A 194 -12.71 -1.48 -8.98
CA ASN A 194 -11.54 -1.67 -9.84
C ASN A 194 -11.59 -2.95 -10.69
N TYR A 195 -12.26 -4.00 -10.21
CA TYR A 195 -12.26 -5.33 -10.84
C TYR A 195 -13.67 -5.81 -11.22
N GLY A 196 -14.72 -5.04 -10.92
CA GLY A 196 -16.10 -5.29 -11.35
C GLY A 196 -16.82 -6.42 -10.61
N SER A 197 -16.12 -7.18 -9.78
CA SER A 197 -16.71 -8.23 -8.94
C SER A 197 -15.83 -8.49 -7.71
N THR A 198 -16.43 -9.05 -6.66
CA THR A 198 -15.73 -9.51 -5.45
C THR A 198 -15.28 -10.97 -5.54
N GLU A 199 -15.18 -11.55 -6.75
CA GLU A 199 -14.76 -12.94 -6.94
C GLU A 199 -13.26 -13.16 -6.71
N GLY A 200 -12.44 -12.12 -6.89
CA GLY A 200 -11.02 -12.14 -6.54
C GLY A 200 -10.77 -12.26 -5.04
N ARG A 201 -9.51 -12.38 -4.62
CA ARG A 201 -9.11 -12.37 -3.20
C ARG A 201 -8.14 -11.25 -2.93
N LEU A 202 -8.38 -10.57 -1.82
CA LEU A 202 -7.57 -9.45 -1.37
C LEU A 202 -6.92 -9.83 -0.04
N TYR A 203 -5.59 -9.81 0.01
CA TYR A 203 -4.81 -10.15 1.20
C TYR A 203 -3.99 -8.95 1.63
N ARG A 204 -3.84 -8.74 2.94
CA ARG A 204 -2.93 -7.75 3.53
C ARG A 204 -1.82 -8.47 4.31
N PRO A 205 -0.76 -8.96 3.64
CA PRO A 205 0.29 -9.72 4.31
C PRO A 205 0.88 -9.00 5.51
N GLU A 206 0.92 -9.68 6.65
CA GLU A 206 1.51 -9.19 7.91
C GLU A 206 2.12 -10.36 8.67
N GLY A 207 3.41 -10.27 9.02
CA GLY A 207 4.11 -11.34 9.73
C GLY A 207 4.49 -12.54 8.84
N ALA A 208 4.09 -13.75 9.23
CA ALA A 208 4.54 -14.99 8.58
C ALA A 208 4.14 -15.07 7.09
N GLY A 209 5.14 -15.19 6.21
CA GLY A 209 4.97 -15.24 4.76
C GLY A 209 4.90 -13.88 4.07
N ALA A 210 4.93 -12.76 4.80
CA ALA A 210 4.81 -11.42 4.20
C ALA A 210 6.03 -10.97 3.37
N ASP A 211 7.16 -11.69 3.43
CA ASP A 211 8.28 -11.52 2.48
C ASP A 211 8.07 -12.27 1.15
N LEU A 212 7.06 -13.14 1.07
CA LEU A 212 6.77 -14.01 -0.07
C LEU A 212 7.91 -15.00 -0.38
N LYS A 213 8.70 -15.39 0.63
CA LYS A 213 9.73 -16.42 0.49
C LYS A 213 9.12 -17.82 0.57
N TRP A 214 9.58 -18.71 -0.30
CA TRP A 214 9.17 -20.11 -0.24
C TRP A 214 9.77 -20.79 0.99
N THR A 215 8.90 -21.32 1.85
CA THR A 215 9.27 -22.01 3.10
C THR A 215 8.65 -23.39 3.22
N GLY A 216 8.07 -23.91 2.13
CA GLY A 216 7.35 -25.19 2.09
C GLY A 216 5.90 -25.02 1.63
N ASP A 217 5.21 -26.14 1.47
CA ASP A 217 3.82 -26.24 1.00
C ASP A 217 2.77 -26.09 2.12
N SER A 218 3.19 -26.11 3.38
CA SER A 218 2.26 -25.94 4.50
C SER A 218 1.66 -24.53 4.54
N ALA A 219 0.32 -24.44 4.52
CA ALA A 219 -0.40 -23.18 4.65
C ALA A 219 -0.05 -22.40 5.95
N SER A 220 0.37 -23.09 7.01
CA SER A 220 0.79 -22.45 8.27
C SER A 220 1.98 -21.50 8.10
N ASN A 221 2.85 -21.78 7.14
CA ASN A 221 4.04 -20.98 6.85
C ASN A 221 3.69 -19.57 6.35
N TYR A 222 2.50 -19.42 5.78
CA TYR A 222 1.97 -18.19 5.20
C TYR A 222 0.75 -17.68 5.96
N SER A 223 0.62 -18.06 7.25
CA SER A 223 -0.52 -17.69 8.09
C SER A 223 -0.72 -16.19 8.23
N GLY A 224 0.35 -15.38 8.11
CA GLY A 224 0.28 -13.93 8.09
C GLY A 224 -0.42 -13.35 6.86
N ILE A 225 -0.43 -14.08 5.74
CA ILE A 225 -1.22 -13.74 4.55
C ILE A 225 -2.66 -14.21 4.76
N ARG A 226 -2.85 -15.48 5.15
CA ARG A 226 -4.19 -16.08 5.27
C ARG A 226 -5.07 -15.38 6.29
N ASN A 227 -4.53 -15.11 7.48
CA ASN A 227 -5.27 -14.54 8.60
C ASN A 227 -5.58 -13.05 8.40
N ASN A 228 -4.96 -12.42 7.42
CA ASN A 228 -5.16 -11.01 7.06
C ASN A 228 -5.78 -10.86 5.66
N ALA A 229 -6.53 -11.86 5.19
CA ALA A 229 -7.43 -11.67 4.06
C ALA A 229 -8.52 -10.63 4.41
N ALA A 230 -8.89 -9.80 3.45
CA ALA A 230 -9.92 -8.77 3.62
C ALA A 230 -11.31 -9.37 3.89
N TYR A 231 -11.55 -10.60 3.43
CA TYR A 231 -12.78 -11.37 3.60
C TYR A 231 -12.46 -12.86 3.63
N ASP A 232 -13.46 -13.70 3.93
CA ASP A 232 -13.31 -15.14 4.11
C ASP A 232 -12.64 -15.82 2.90
N VAL A 233 -11.62 -16.64 3.19
CA VAL A 233 -10.83 -17.38 2.19
C VAL A 233 -10.94 -18.88 2.42
N THR A 234 -11.23 -19.63 1.36
CA THR A 234 -11.21 -21.10 1.40
C THR A 234 -9.79 -21.64 1.29
N ASP A 235 -9.58 -22.92 1.61
CA ASP A 235 -8.28 -23.57 1.39
C ASP A 235 -7.89 -23.55 -0.10
N SER A 236 -8.84 -23.76 -1.00
CA SER A 236 -8.60 -23.70 -2.46
C SER A 236 -8.21 -22.32 -2.95
N ASP A 237 -8.73 -21.25 -2.33
CA ASP A 237 -8.29 -19.89 -2.63
C ASP A 237 -6.83 -19.70 -2.19
N PHE A 238 -6.50 -20.20 -1.00
CA PHE A 238 -5.18 -20.02 -0.42
C PHE A 238 -4.09 -20.88 -1.09
N ASP A 239 -4.44 -22.04 -1.64
CA ASP A 239 -3.52 -22.86 -2.44
C ASP A 239 -2.93 -22.08 -3.63
N LYS A 240 -3.67 -21.11 -4.18
CA LYS A 240 -3.16 -20.23 -5.23
C LYS A 240 -2.01 -19.33 -4.74
N VAL A 241 -2.08 -18.84 -3.49
CA VAL A 241 -1.00 -18.05 -2.86
C VAL A 241 0.26 -18.91 -2.76
N ILE A 242 0.12 -20.13 -2.24
CA ILE A 242 1.23 -21.08 -2.07
C ILE A 242 1.84 -21.42 -3.44
N THR A 243 0.99 -21.66 -4.45
CA THR A 243 1.42 -21.93 -5.83
C THR A 243 2.15 -20.75 -6.44
N MET A 244 1.65 -19.51 -6.27
CA MET A 244 2.32 -18.31 -6.74
C MET A 244 3.69 -18.14 -6.07
N ILE A 245 3.77 -18.27 -4.74
CA ILE A 245 5.04 -18.15 -3.99
C ILE A 245 6.06 -19.21 -4.46
N TYR A 246 5.62 -20.45 -4.67
CA TYR A 246 6.48 -21.52 -5.21
C TYR A 246 7.08 -21.12 -6.56
N ASN A 247 6.24 -20.72 -7.51
CA ASN A 247 6.67 -20.38 -8.87
C ASN A 247 7.53 -19.11 -8.91
N LEU A 248 7.16 -18.09 -8.13
CA LEU A 248 7.95 -16.87 -7.95
C LEU A 248 9.37 -17.20 -7.49
N ASN A 249 9.52 -17.97 -6.42
CA ASN A 249 10.83 -18.27 -5.83
C ASN A 249 11.69 -19.17 -6.74
N ASN A 250 11.07 -20.02 -7.57
CA ASN A 250 11.77 -20.83 -8.58
C ASN A 250 12.00 -20.10 -9.92
N GLY A 251 11.39 -18.93 -10.13
CA GLY A 251 11.49 -18.19 -11.39
C GLY A 251 10.76 -18.87 -12.56
N THR A 252 9.73 -19.67 -12.29
CA THR A 252 9.03 -20.48 -13.30
C THR A 252 7.69 -19.87 -13.67
N ASP A 253 7.39 -19.77 -14.96
CA ASP A 253 6.10 -19.33 -15.51
C ASP A 253 5.55 -18.05 -14.85
N LEU A 254 6.43 -17.05 -14.61
CA LEU A 254 6.11 -15.87 -13.77
C LEU A 254 4.84 -15.14 -14.22
N GLU A 255 4.67 -14.89 -15.52
CA GLU A 255 3.48 -14.24 -16.09
C GLU A 255 2.18 -15.06 -15.97
N GLN A 256 2.27 -16.36 -15.68
CA GLN A 256 1.08 -17.17 -15.39
C GLN A 256 0.51 -16.87 -14.00
N TYR A 257 1.34 -16.42 -13.05
CA TYR A 257 0.95 -16.23 -11.65
C TYR A 257 1.06 -14.77 -11.19
N LEU A 258 1.69 -13.91 -11.98
CA LEU A 258 1.96 -12.52 -11.62
C LEU A 258 1.61 -11.58 -12.77
N ASP A 259 0.92 -10.49 -12.43
CA ASP A 259 0.84 -9.32 -13.30
C ASP A 259 2.16 -8.55 -13.22
N VAL A 260 3.16 -9.02 -13.95
CA VAL A 260 4.52 -8.47 -13.96
C VAL A 260 4.52 -6.98 -14.31
N ASP A 261 3.63 -6.53 -15.21
CA ASP A 261 3.57 -5.13 -15.64
C ASP A 261 3.22 -4.20 -14.47
N SER A 262 2.10 -4.49 -13.80
CA SER A 262 1.62 -3.72 -12.64
C SER A 262 2.62 -3.77 -11.48
N ILE A 263 3.22 -4.93 -11.23
CA ILE A 263 4.20 -5.10 -10.14
C ILE A 263 5.47 -4.27 -10.40
N LEU A 264 5.98 -4.23 -11.63
CA LEU A 264 7.17 -3.42 -11.94
C LEU A 264 6.89 -1.92 -11.89
N ARG A 265 5.68 -1.48 -12.30
CA ARG A 265 5.23 -0.09 -12.12
C ARG A 265 5.18 0.28 -10.64
N TYR A 266 4.61 -0.60 -9.80
CA TYR A 266 4.58 -0.42 -8.36
C TYR A 266 5.99 -0.22 -7.79
N PHE A 267 6.93 -1.10 -8.13
CA PHE A 267 8.29 -1.00 -7.62
C PHE A 267 9.06 0.19 -8.15
N ALA A 268 8.82 0.64 -9.39
CA ALA A 268 9.43 1.85 -9.92
C ALA A 268 9.00 3.09 -9.11
N VAL A 269 7.70 3.20 -8.82
CA VAL A 269 7.16 4.27 -7.96
C VAL A 269 7.72 4.17 -6.54
N ASN A 270 7.62 3.01 -5.88
CA ASN A 270 8.12 2.83 -4.51
C ASN A 270 9.63 3.14 -4.39
N THR A 271 10.42 2.78 -5.40
CA THR A 271 11.86 3.09 -5.48
C THR A 271 12.14 4.58 -5.60
N PHE A 272 11.33 5.30 -6.38
CA PHE A 272 11.42 6.77 -6.42
C PHE A 272 11.13 7.35 -5.05
N LEU A 273 10.03 6.91 -4.43
CA LEU A 273 9.55 7.41 -3.14
C LEU A 273 10.49 7.08 -1.97
N VAL A 274 11.41 6.12 -2.11
CA VAL A 274 12.27 5.67 -1.00
C VAL A 274 11.40 5.31 0.22
N ASN A 275 10.32 4.56 -0.01
CA ASN A 275 9.42 4.12 1.05
C ASN A 275 9.85 2.74 1.57
N PHE A 276 10.44 2.70 2.77
CA PHE A 276 10.82 1.46 3.45
C PHE A 276 9.79 0.99 4.48
N ASP A 277 8.77 1.78 4.79
CA ASP A 277 7.60 1.29 5.53
C ASP A 277 6.68 0.55 4.54
N SER A 278 7.23 -0.50 3.93
CA SER A 278 6.68 -1.22 2.78
C SER A 278 7.30 -2.61 2.63
N TYR A 279 6.93 -3.35 1.57
CA TYR A 279 7.56 -4.62 1.21
C TYR A 279 9.09 -4.53 1.11
N THR A 280 9.66 -3.42 0.62
CA THR A 280 11.11 -3.31 0.37
C THR A 280 11.94 -3.03 1.62
N GLY A 281 11.31 -2.60 2.72
CA GLY A 281 12.00 -2.35 4.00
C GLY A 281 11.94 -3.54 4.96
N ASN A 282 12.41 -3.37 6.19
CA ASN A 282 12.66 -4.48 7.10
C ASN A 282 11.39 -5.13 7.66
N MET A 283 10.32 -4.34 7.79
CA MET A 283 9.05 -4.80 8.37
C MET A 283 8.22 -5.65 7.39
N LYS A 284 8.45 -5.54 6.06
CA LYS A 284 7.83 -6.39 5.02
C LYS A 284 6.29 -6.35 5.03
N HIS A 285 5.74 -5.16 5.15
CA HIS A 285 4.32 -4.90 5.36
C HIS A 285 3.86 -3.74 4.47
N ASN A 286 2.70 -3.18 4.77
CA ASN A 286 2.12 -2.04 4.08
C ASN A 286 1.91 -2.24 2.55
N TYR A 287 1.37 -3.40 2.18
CA TYR A 287 0.92 -3.67 0.82
C TYR A 287 -0.25 -4.66 0.85
N TYR A 288 -1.01 -4.66 -0.24
CA TYR A 288 -2.00 -5.69 -0.49
C TYR A 288 -1.58 -6.57 -1.65
N LEU A 289 -1.97 -7.84 -1.61
CA LEU A 289 -1.98 -8.73 -2.76
C LEU A 289 -3.41 -8.91 -3.23
N TYR A 290 -3.65 -8.63 -4.51
CA TYR A 290 -4.91 -8.96 -5.14
C TYR A 290 -4.71 -10.16 -6.08
N GLU A 291 -5.57 -11.18 -5.94
CA GLU A 291 -5.61 -12.38 -6.75
C GLU A 291 -6.89 -12.40 -7.57
N GLU A 292 -6.75 -12.64 -8.88
CA GLU A 292 -7.86 -12.99 -9.75
C GLU A 292 -7.45 -14.12 -10.69
N ASN A 293 -8.21 -15.21 -10.69
CA ASN A 293 -7.99 -16.40 -11.54
C ASN A 293 -6.57 -17.00 -11.45
N GLY A 294 -5.91 -16.89 -10.29
CA GLY A 294 -4.57 -17.39 -10.01
C GLY A 294 -3.44 -16.41 -10.34
N VAL A 295 -3.77 -15.22 -10.86
CA VAL A 295 -2.82 -14.15 -11.18
C VAL A 295 -2.82 -13.12 -10.06
N PHE A 296 -1.64 -12.79 -9.55
CA PHE A 296 -1.47 -11.87 -8.43
C PHE A 296 -0.87 -10.53 -8.89
N THR A 297 -1.34 -9.45 -8.29
CA THR A 297 -0.70 -8.13 -8.35
C THR A 297 -0.50 -7.56 -6.95
N ILE A 298 0.37 -6.55 -6.85
CA ILE A 298 0.65 -5.81 -5.62
C ILE A 298 -0.04 -4.44 -5.66
N LEU A 299 -0.62 -4.03 -4.54
CA LEU A 299 -1.36 -2.78 -4.43
C LEU A 299 -0.80 -1.92 -3.27
N PRO A 300 -0.66 -0.59 -3.47
CA PRO A 300 -0.10 0.32 -2.47
C PRO A 300 -1.08 0.60 -1.33
N TRP A 301 -0.55 0.65 -0.11
CA TRP A 301 -1.29 1.00 1.09
C TRP A 301 -0.37 1.62 2.15
N ASP A 302 -0.85 2.64 2.86
CA ASP A 302 -0.17 3.33 3.97
C ASP A 302 1.19 3.96 3.58
N PHE A 303 1.14 4.97 2.70
CA PHE A 303 2.32 5.67 2.19
C PHE A 303 2.64 6.97 2.95
N ASN A 304 2.21 7.08 4.20
CA ASN A 304 2.47 8.25 5.06
C ASN A 304 3.97 8.48 5.35
N LEU A 305 4.78 7.41 5.35
CA LEU A 305 6.23 7.45 5.52
C LEU A 305 7.03 7.41 4.20
N ALA A 306 6.37 7.68 3.07
CA ALA A 306 7.05 7.89 1.79
C ALA A 306 8.03 9.08 1.83
N PHE A 307 8.83 9.22 0.78
CA PHE A 307 9.87 10.24 0.64
C PHE A 307 10.89 10.19 1.78
N ALA A 308 11.46 9.00 1.99
CA ALA A 308 12.47 8.76 3.02
C ALA A 308 11.99 9.04 4.46
N GLY A 309 10.70 8.80 4.74
CA GLY A 309 10.11 8.99 6.07
C GLY A 309 10.42 7.89 7.08
N HIS A 310 11.00 6.75 6.65
CA HIS A 310 11.33 5.61 7.51
C HIS A 310 12.67 4.95 7.12
N GLU A 311 13.36 4.35 8.10
CA GLU A 311 14.64 3.61 7.99
C GLU A 311 15.86 4.35 7.40
N ILE A 312 15.70 5.56 6.85
CA ILE A 312 16.78 6.36 6.28
C ILE A 312 16.70 7.81 6.77
N ASN A 313 17.80 8.30 7.33
CA ASN A 313 17.87 9.65 7.93
C ASN A 313 18.97 10.52 7.30
N ASN A 314 19.73 9.97 6.35
CA ASN A 314 20.75 10.70 5.61
C ASN A 314 20.19 11.09 4.23
N ALA A 315 20.11 12.40 3.98
CA ALA A 315 19.57 12.95 2.75
C ALA A 315 20.31 12.47 1.49
N GLU A 316 21.64 12.41 1.54
CA GLU A 316 22.46 11.96 0.40
C GLU A 316 22.22 10.48 0.07
N ALA A 317 22.11 9.63 1.09
CA ALA A 317 21.78 8.22 0.93
C ALA A 317 20.36 8.01 0.39
N ALA A 318 19.39 8.83 0.82
CA ALA A 318 18.02 8.76 0.33
C ALA A 318 17.92 9.20 -1.14
N ILE A 319 18.51 10.34 -1.47
CA ILE A 319 18.55 10.86 -2.84
C ILE A 319 19.23 9.88 -3.78
N ASN A 320 20.36 9.30 -3.34
CA ASN A 320 21.13 8.35 -4.12
C ASN A 320 20.73 6.89 -3.91
N HIS A 321 19.57 6.59 -3.31
CA HIS A 321 19.19 5.21 -3.04
C HIS A 321 19.23 4.37 -4.34
N PRO A 322 19.92 3.22 -4.34
CA PRO A 322 20.21 2.45 -5.55
C PRO A 322 18.94 1.93 -6.22
N ILE A 323 18.82 2.13 -7.54
CA ILE A 323 17.65 1.70 -8.31
C ILE A 323 17.62 0.20 -8.62
N ASP A 324 18.78 -0.47 -8.69
CA ASP A 324 18.90 -1.89 -9.04
C ASP A 324 18.91 -2.82 -7.83
N THR A 325 19.03 -2.27 -6.63
CA THR A 325 18.90 -3.00 -5.36
C THR A 325 18.10 -2.17 -4.36
N PRO A 326 16.84 -1.79 -4.66
CA PRO A 326 16.09 -0.79 -3.90
C PRO A 326 15.43 -1.40 -2.66
N VAL A 327 16.22 -2.04 -1.80
CA VAL A 327 15.78 -2.74 -0.60
C VAL A 327 16.72 -2.42 0.55
N THR A 328 16.24 -2.51 1.79
CA THR A 328 17.09 -2.26 2.98
C THR A 328 17.97 -3.44 3.37
N SER A 329 17.72 -4.62 2.77
CA SER A 329 18.49 -5.85 2.96
C SER A 329 19.12 -6.33 1.63
N SER A 330 18.73 -7.48 1.10
CA SER A 330 19.16 -7.98 -0.20
C SER A 330 17.97 -8.41 -1.05
N LEU A 331 18.13 -8.40 -2.37
CA LEU A 331 17.06 -8.79 -3.30
C LEU A 331 16.61 -10.26 -3.11
N SER A 332 17.49 -11.14 -2.64
CA SER A 332 17.15 -12.53 -2.32
C SER A 332 16.14 -12.65 -1.16
N GLU A 333 16.09 -11.64 -0.30
CA GLU A 333 15.12 -11.56 0.81
C GLU A 333 13.80 -10.93 0.37
N ARG A 334 13.70 -10.44 -0.88
CA ARG A 334 12.52 -9.81 -1.46
C ARG A 334 12.21 -10.44 -2.82
N PRO A 335 11.82 -11.72 -2.86
CA PRO A 335 11.68 -12.49 -4.09
C PRO A 335 10.76 -11.83 -5.12
N LEU A 336 9.69 -11.13 -4.72
CA LEU A 336 8.76 -10.51 -5.67
C LEU A 336 9.47 -9.48 -6.57
N LEU A 337 10.41 -8.71 -6.02
CA LEU A 337 11.24 -7.81 -6.82
C LEU A 337 12.48 -8.52 -7.36
N GLY A 338 13.19 -9.24 -6.49
CA GLY A 338 14.47 -9.87 -6.81
C GLY A 338 14.39 -10.83 -7.99
N LYS A 339 13.39 -11.71 -8.03
CA LYS A 339 13.21 -12.68 -9.11
C LYS A 339 12.79 -12.04 -10.42
N LEU A 340 12.00 -10.96 -10.36
CA LEU A 340 11.66 -10.21 -11.57
C LEU A 340 12.88 -9.49 -12.15
N LEU A 341 13.72 -8.88 -11.31
CA LEU A 341 14.95 -8.20 -11.78
C LEU A 341 16.07 -9.14 -12.25
N GLU A 342 15.99 -10.44 -11.93
CA GLU A 342 16.87 -11.46 -12.53
C GLU A 342 16.59 -11.68 -14.02
N VAL A 343 15.36 -11.39 -14.49
CA VAL A 343 14.96 -11.49 -15.90
C VAL A 343 15.35 -10.20 -16.64
N PRO A 344 16.25 -10.25 -17.64
CA PRO A 344 16.76 -9.05 -18.32
C PRO A 344 15.66 -8.16 -18.91
N GLU A 345 14.65 -8.77 -19.54
CA GLU A 345 13.53 -8.07 -20.17
C GLU A 345 12.68 -7.31 -19.15
N TYR A 346 12.46 -7.90 -17.97
CA TYR A 346 11.71 -7.27 -16.87
C TYR A 346 12.53 -6.15 -16.22
N LYS A 347 13.84 -6.33 -16.09
CA LYS A 347 14.72 -5.26 -15.61
C LYS A 347 14.74 -4.06 -16.56
N GLU A 348 14.78 -4.28 -17.87
CA GLU A 348 14.67 -3.20 -18.87
C GLU A 348 13.31 -2.49 -18.77
N LEU A 349 12.22 -3.25 -18.60
CA LEU A 349 10.88 -2.69 -18.41
C LEU A 349 10.78 -1.86 -17.12
N TYR A 350 11.35 -2.34 -16.02
CA TYR A 350 11.45 -1.60 -14.76
C TYR A 350 12.26 -0.30 -14.90
N HIS A 351 13.39 -0.31 -15.61
CA HIS A 351 14.17 0.89 -15.91
C HIS A 351 13.39 1.89 -16.76
N LYS A 352 12.61 1.41 -17.73
CA LYS A 352 11.69 2.25 -18.49
C LYS A 352 10.66 2.91 -17.57
N TYR A 353 10.08 2.19 -16.61
CA TYR A 353 9.14 2.76 -15.65
C TYR A 353 9.78 3.79 -14.71
N LEU A 354 11.01 3.56 -14.25
CA LEU A 354 11.75 4.60 -13.50
C LEU A 354 11.98 5.85 -14.35
N SER A 355 12.33 5.70 -15.63
CA SER A 355 12.47 6.83 -16.55
C SER A 355 11.14 7.54 -16.80
N GLU A 356 10.03 6.81 -16.86
CA GLU A 356 8.68 7.35 -17.06
C GLU A 356 8.22 8.14 -15.83
N VAL A 357 8.44 7.62 -14.62
CA VAL A 357 8.21 8.33 -13.35
C VAL A 357 8.93 9.68 -13.39
N VAL A 358 10.24 9.69 -13.70
CA VAL A 358 11.02 10.92 -13.75
C VAL A 358 10.50 11.87 -14.83
N SER A 359 10.41 11.42 -16.08
CA SER A 359 10.12 12.29 -17.22
C SER A 359 8.67 12.80 -17.27
N SER A 360 7.71 11.96 -16.90
CA SER A 360 6.28 12.25 -17.07
C SER A 360 5.66 12.92 -15.85
N TYR A 361 6.22 12.71 -14.66
CA TYR A 361 5.67 13.26 -13.41
C TYR A 361 6.53 14.39 -12.82
N PHE A 362 7.86 14.23 -12.78
CA PHE A 362 8.75 15.22 -12.16
C PHE A 362 9.26 16.25 -13.17
N ASP A 363 9.97 15.84 -14.23
CA ASP A 363 10.54 16.77 -15.22
C ASP A 363 9.46 17.52 -16.02
N SER A 364 8.25 16.98 -16.10
CA SER A 364 7.09 17.62 -16.74
C SER A 364 6.50 18.77 -15.93
N GLY A 365 6.88 18.91 -14.65
CA GLY A 365 6.31 19.87 -13.71
C GLY A 365 4.99 19.43 -13.07
N VAL A 366 4.51 18.21 -13.31
CA VAL A 366 3.24 17.71 -12.73
C VAL A 366 3.33 17.66 -11.21
N PHE A 367 4.42 17.13 -10.66
CA PHE A 367 4.66 17.08 -9.22
C PHE A 367 4.62 18.46 -8.56
N GLU A 368 5.39 19.42 -9.06
CA GLU A 368 5.45 20.78 -8.52
C GLU A 368 4.08 21.47 -8.58
N ASN A 369 3.37 21.31 -9.70
CA ASN A 369 2.02 21.84 -9.85
C ASN A 369 1.03 21.18 -8.87
N ASN A 370 1.16 19.88 -8.63
CA ASN A 370 0.31 19.17 -7.67
C ASN A 370 0.59 19.62 -6.23
N VAL A 371 1.85 19.78 -5.83
CA VAL A 371 2.21 20.34 -4.52
C VAL A 371 1.60 21.74 -4.34
N GLN A 372 1.71 22.62 -5.34
CA GLN A 372 1.12 23.97 -5.28
C GLN A 372 -0.41 23.96 -5.22
N LYS A 373 -1.06 23.09 -6.00
CA LYS A 373 -2.52 22.94 -5.97
C LYS A 373 -3.00 22.44 -4.62
N VAL A 374 -2.33 21.44 -4.06
CA VAL A 374 -2.69 20.89 -2.75
C VAL A 374 -2.44 21.93 -1.67
N ASP A 375 -1.32 22.66 -1.71
CA ASP A 375 -1.04 23.75 -0.77
C ASP A 375 -2.14 24.81 -0.79
N ALA A 376 -2.55 25.26 -1.98
CA ALA A 376 -3.66 26.19 -2.13
C ALA A 376 -5.01 25.63 -1.63
N LEU A 377 -5.22 24.32 -1.73
CA LEU A 377 -6.43 23.66 -1.28
C LEU A 377 -6.49 23.54 0.25
N ILE A 378 -5.36 23.21 0.89
CA ILE A 378 -5.33 22.82 2.31
C ILE A 378 -4.71 23.86 3.24
N GLY A 379 -3.97 24.85 2.74
CA GLY A 379 -3.17 25.77 3.57
C GLY A 379 -4.00 26.48 4.65
N ASP A 380 -5.19 26.96 4.31
CA ASP A 380 -6.11 27.58 5.27
C ASP A 380 -6.64 26.57 6.30
N TYR A 381 -6.82 25.31 5.93
CA TYR A 381 -7.23 24.25 6.86
C TYR A 381 -6.09 23.87 7.80
N VAL A 382 -4.86 23.72 7.31
CA VAL A 382 -3.67 23.44 8.14
C VAL A 382 -3.45 24.56 9.15
N LYS A 383 -3.60 25.81 8.73
CA LYS A 383 -3.46 26.98 9.60
C LYS A 383 -4.48 27.01 10.74
N ASN A 384 -5.69 26.53 10.49
CA ASN A 384 -6.81 26.57 11.43
C ASN A 384 -7.10 25.20 12.07
N ASP A 385 -6.23 24.21 11.90
CA ASP A 385 -6.43 22.86 12.40
C ASP A 385 -6.31 22.85 13.95
N ALA A 386 -7.42 22.50 14.60
CA ALA A 386 -7.57 22.58 16.05
C ALA A 386 -6.72 21.54 16.82
N THR A 387 -6.34 20.43 16.17
CA THR A 387 -5.61 19.33 16.83
C THR A 387 -4.27 19.01 16.14
N ALA A 388 -3.77 19.90 15.28
CA ALA A 388 -2.58 19.70 14.45
C ALA A 388 -1.37 19.16 15.22
N PHE A 389 -0.65 18.21 14.61
CA PHE A 389 0.63 17.71 15.14
C PHE A 389 1.79 18.70 14.93
N TYR A 390 1.69 19.56 13.91
CA TYR A 390 2.73 20.48 13.47
C TYR A 390 2.18 21.88 13.29
N THR A 391 3.02 22.88 13.48
CA THR A 391 2.63 24.28 13.28
C THR A 391 2.51 24.61 11.78
N CYS A 392 1.73 25.64 11.45
CA CYS A 392 1.64 26.17 10.08
C CYS A 392 3.03 26.54 9.53
N GLU A 393 3.91 27.11 10.36
CA GLU A 393 5.29 27.43 9.96
C GLU A 393 6.12 26.18 9.63
N GLN A 394 5.96 25.08 10.37
CA GLN A 394 6.64 23.82 10.05
C GLN A 394 6.14 23.23 8.72
N TYR A 395 4.84 23.34 8.46
CA TYR A 395 4.24 22.95 7.19
C TYR A 395 4.80 23.78 6.02
N GLU A 396 4.73 25.12 6.11
CA GLU A 396 5.24 26.03 5.08
C GLU A 396 6.73 25.81 4.77
N ASN A 397 7.55 25.62 5.82
CA ASN A 397 8.97 25.37 5.68
C ASN A 397 9.30 23.98 5.11
N SER A 398 8.37 23.01 5.20
CA SER A 398 8.57 21.66 4.67
C SER A 398 8.44 21.60 3.14
N LEU A 399 7.60 22.44 2.53
CA LEU A 399 7.29 22.36 1.10
C LEU A 399 8.50 22.62 0.18
N PRO A 400 9.34 23.65 0.42
CA PRO A 400 10.56 23.85 -0.38
C PRO A 400 11.54 22.68 -0.27
N VAL A 401 11.65 22.07 0.92
CA VAL A 401 12.50 20.88 1.13
C VAL A 401 11.92 19.67 0.39
N PHE A 402 10.59 19.52 0.38
CA PHE A 402 9.90 18.43 -0.29
C PHE A 402 10.12 18.48 -1.81
N LEU A 403 9.96 19.67 -2.38
CA LEU A 403 10.21 19.94 -3.79
C LEU A 403 11.66 19.65 -4.18
N GLU A 404 12.62 20.16 -3.39
CA GLU A 404 14.04 19.98 -3.68
C GLU A 404 14.49 18.53 -3.52
N PHE A 405 13.97 17.79 -2.52
CA PHE A 405 14.26 16.36 -2.36
C PHE A 405 13.84 15.57 -3.60
N ALA A 406 12.60 15.76 -4.06
CA ALA A 406 12.07 15.06 -5.23
C ALA A 406 12.87 15.41 -6.50
N ARG A 407 13.22 16.69 -6.70
CA ARG A 407 14.05 17.15 -7.82
C ARG A 407 15.42 16.47 -7.83
N GLN A 408 16.09 16.41 -6.68
CA GLN A 408 17.39 15.75 -6.57
C GLN A 408 17.28 14.24 -6.75
N ARG A 409 16.22 13.61 -6.23
CA ARG A 409 15.95 12.19 -6.43
C ARG A 409 15.74 11.84 -7.91
N ALA A 410 14.97 12.64 -8.63
CA ALA A 410 14.74 12.49 -10.08
C ALA A 410 16.05 12.60 -10.88
N ALA A 411 16.90 13.58 -10.55
CA ALA A 411 18.22 13.73 -11.15
C ALA A 411 19.14 12.53 -10.86
N SER A 412 19.13 12.01 -9.63
CA SER A 412 19.92 10.83 -9.25
C SER A 412 19.47 9.59 -10.03
N ILE A 413 18.17 9.32 -10.13
CA ILE A 413 17.63 8.18 -10.89
C ILE A 413 18.04 8.27 -12.37
N THR A 414 17.91 9.45 -12.99
CA THR A 414 18.37 9.68 -14.37
C THR A 414 19.85 9.34 -14.54
N ALA A 415 20.68 9.79 -13.59
CA ALA A 415 22.11 9.57 -13.64
C ALA A 415 22.50 8.10 -13.38
N GLN A 416 21.75 7.37 -12.54
CA GLN A 416 21.91 5.93 -12.33
C GLN A 416 21.51 5.11 -13.56
N LEU A 417 20.36 5.44 -14.19
CA LEU A 417 19.92 4.83 -15.45
C LEU A 417 20.94 5.05 -16.58
N ALA A 418 21.59 6.23 -16.61
CA ALA A 418 22.66 6.54 -17.57
C ALA A 418 24.02 5.89 -17.24
N GLY A 419 24.14 5.19 -16.11
CA GLY A 419 25.39 4.57 -15.64
C GLY A 419 26.45 5.56 -15.15
N THR A 420 26.07 6.83 -14.94
CA THR A 420 26.97 7.88 -14.43
C THR A 420 27.04 7.92 -12.90
N LEU A 421 25.98 7.42 -12.23
CA LEU A 421 25.97 7.12 -10.80
C LEU A 421 25.82 5.59 -10.56
N PRO A 422 26.37 5.06 -9.46
CA PRO A 422 26.12 3.70 -9.01
C PRO A 422 24.63 3.36 -8.86
N ALA A 423 24.18 2.27 -9.49
CA ALA A 423 22.80 1.79 -9.44
C ALA A 423 22.56 0.72 -8.37
N THR A 424 23.61 0.12 -7.80
CA THR A 424 23.51 -0.93 -6.77
C THR A 424 24.20 -0.53 -5.46
N SER A 425 23.75 -1.11 -4.34
CA SER A 425 24.37 -0.91 -3.01
C SER A 425 25.85 -1.31 -3.00
N SER A 426 26.22 -2.38 -3.72
CA SER A 426 27.63 -2.81 -3.84
C SER A 426 28.49 -1.76 -4.56
N GLN A 427 28.00 -1.20 -5.67
CA GLN A 427 28.73 -0.16 -6.40
C GLN A 427 28.88 1.13 -5.56
N GLN A 428 27.92 1.42 -4.69
CA GLN A 428 27.96 2.56 -3.78
C GLN A 428 28.95 2.36 -2.62
N GLY A 429 29.03 1.14 -2.07
CA GLY A 429 30.00 0.79 -1.02
C GLY A 429 31.46 0.89 -1.49
N ASP A 430 31.73 0.62 -2.76
CA ASP A 430 33.08 0.64 -3.34
C ASP A 430 33.52 2.02 -3.88
N ASN A 431 32.60 2.97 -4.08
CA ASN A 431 32.89 4.30 -4.66
C ASN A 431 32.40 5.45 -3.77
N THR A 432 33.21 5.88 -2.80
CA THR A 432 32.97 7.11 -2.03
C THR A 432 33.18 8.41 -2.83
N SER A 433 33.68 8.33 -4.07
CA SER A 433 34.07 9.50 -4.89
C SER A 433 33.19 9.79 -6.12
N LYS A 434 32.17 8.97 -6.39
CA LYS A 434 31.24 9.12 -7.54
C LYS A 434 29.81 9.50 -7.16
N GLN A 435 29.52 9.85 -5.91
CA GLN A 435 28.20 10.35 -5.50
C GLN A 435 28.08 11.83 -5.89
N ASN A 436 27.63 12.10 -7.12
CA ASN A 436 27.67 13.44 -7.73
C ASN A 436 26.34 14.24 -7.62
N THR A 437 25.38 13.83 -6.79
CA THR A 437 24.28 14.71 -6.38
C THR A 437 24.48 15.12 -4.93
N THR A 438 24.79 16.39 -4.70
CA THR A 438 25.02 16.93 -3.36
C THR A 438 23.68 17.10 -2.63
N ALA A 439 23.49 16.47 -1.48
CA ALA A 439 22.33 16.72 -0.61
C ALA A 439 22.38 18.07 0.13
N ALA A 440 23.14 19.03 -0.39
CA ALA A 440 23.34 20.34 0.22
C ALA A 440 21.98 21.04 0.39
N GLY A 441 21.63 21.35 1.64
CA GLY A 441 20.39 22.05 1.97
C GLY A 441 19.15 21.17 2.16
N ILE A 442 19.25 19.84 2.05
CA ILE A 442 18.13 18.94 2.39
C ILE A 442 18.26 18.46 3.84
N ASP A 443 17.32 18.89 4.68
CA ASP A 443 17.09 18.33 6.01
C ASP A 443 15.85 17.44 5.97
N LEU A 444 16.03 16.11 5.97
CA LEU A 444 14.91 15.16 5.96
C LEU A 444 13.99 15.33 7.18
N SER A 445 14.49 15.85 8.31
CA SER A 445 13.64 16.09 9.48
C SER A 445 12.60 17.18 9.24
N ALA A 446 12.81 18.07 8.27
CA ALA A 446 11.83 19.08 7.86
C ALA A 446 10.61 18.46 7.16
N LEU A 447 10.73 17.26 6.58
CA LEU A 447 9.61 16.53 5.96
C LEU A 447 8.80 15.73 6.98
N GLY A 448 9.30 15.57 8.21
CA GLY A 448 8.76 14.62 9.18
C GLY A 448 9.15 13.17 8.85
N GLY A 449 8.89 12.26 9.78
CA GLY A 449 9.13 10.83 9.61
C GLY A 449 9.29 10.10 10.95
N MET A 450 9.35 8.78 10.89
CA MET A 450 9.53 7.90 12.03
C MET A 450 11.02 7.91 12.46
N GLY A 451 11.37 8.88 13.31
CA GLY A 451 12.75 9.17 13.75
C GLY A 451 13.02 10.66 13.92
N GLY A 452 12.22 11.52 13.29
CA GLY A 452 12.25 12.97 13.38
C GLY A 452 11.42 13.52 14.54
N GLY A 453 11.71 13.06 15.77
CA GLY A 453 11.29 13.70 17.02
C GLY A 453 9.80 14.03 17.18
N VAL A 454 8.98 13.02 17.45
CA VAL A 454 7.83 13.23 18.36
C VAL A 454 8.36 13.11 19.80
N ARG A 455 9.24 14.03 20.19
CA ARG A 455 9.52 14.29 21.61
C ARG A 455 8.72 15.54 21.95
N GLY A 456 7.76 15.39 22.85
CA GLY A 456 6.82 16.44 23.24
C GLY A 456 7.53 17.78 23.40
N ASN A 457 7.14 18.73 22.56
CA ASN A 457 7.68 20.08 22.62
C ASN A 457 6.97 20.80 23.79
N GLY A 458 7.47 20.53 24.99
CA GLY A 458 7.24 21.40 26.13
C GLY A 458 7.83 22.76 25.82
N ALA A 459 7.00 23.79 25.91
CA ALA A 459 7.37 25.19 25.76
C ALA A 459 8.66 25.54 26.53
N GLY A 460 9.59 26.26 25.88
CA GLY A 460 10.67 26.91 26.61
C GLY A 460 11.85 27.40 25.76
N GLY A 461 11.83 28.69 25.40
CA GLY A 461 13.04 29.51 25.43
C GLY A 461 13.65 29.90 24.09
N GLU A 462 13.21 31.05 23.58
CA GLU A 462 13.94 31.87 22.62
C GLU A 462 15.39 32.16 23.08
N GLY A 463 16.27 32.26 22.10
CA GLY A 463 17.72 32.30 22.27
C GLY A 463 18.29 33.49 23.06
N ARG A 464 19.51 33.28 23.56
CA ARG A 464 20.50 34.35 23.77
C ARG A 464 21.91 33.86 23.47
N ASN A 465 22.57 34.57 22.55
CA ASN A 465 24.02 34.64 22.40
C ASN A 465 24.71 34.92 23.75
N ASN A 466 25.86 34.29 24.04
CA ASN A 466 27.07 35.07 24.30
C ASN A 466 28.38 34.26 24.23
N GLN A 467 29.42 34.98 23.81
CA GLN A 467 30.83 34.60 23.77
C GLN A 467 31.45 34.50 25.18
N GLY A 468 32.44 33.60 25.35
CA GLY A 468 33.74 33.91 25.97
C GLY A 468 33.92 33.91 27.50
N ILE A 469 34.73 32.92 27.94
CA ILE A 469 35.77 32.91 29.03
C ILE A 469 35.31 32.78 30.52
N PRO A 470 36.18 32.34 31.49
CA PRO A 470 36.32 30.95 31.93
C PRO A 470 36.18 30.69 33.46
N ALA A 471 36.12 29.40 33.82
CA ALA A 471 36.55 28.72 35.05
C ALA A 471 36.53 29.47 36.40
N GLU A 472 35.75 28.95 37.35
CA GLU A 472 36.15 28.96 38.76
C GLU A 472 35.60 27.73 39.52
N GLN A 473 36.50 27.14 40.30
CA GLN A 473 36.33 25.94 41.12
C GLN A 473 35.47 26.23 42.35
N ASN A 474 34.60 25.29 42.73
CA ASN A 474 34.44 25.02 44.15
C ASN A 474 34.05 23.56 44.41
N ASN A 475 35.00 22.82 44.96
CA ASN A 475 34.85 21.48 45.50
C ASN A 475 34.07 21.54 46.82
N ASN A 476 33.18 20.57 47.04
CA ASN A 476 33.09 19.93 48.36
C ASN A 476 32.33 18.59 48.32
N ARG A 477 33.04 17.56 48.85
CA ARG A 477 32.61 16.29 49.47
C ARG A 477 32.49 15.02 48.61
N GLU A 478 33.65 14.37 48.52
CA GLU A 478 34.03 13.01 48.99
C GLU A 478 33.36 11.71 48.49
N PRO A 479 34.13 10.59 48.45
CA PRO A 479 34.06 9.60 47.38
C PRO A 479 33.63 8.19 47.84
N GLN A 480 33.08 7.40 46.92
CA GLN A 480 33.13 5.94 46.98
C GLN A 480 33.34 5.32 45.59
N PRO A 481 33.98 4.13 45.51
CA PRO A 481 34.91 3.77 44.44
C PRO A 481 34.26 3.10 43.23
N ALA A 482 34.97 3.23 42.11
CA ALA A 482 34.65 2.75 40.78
C ALA A 482 34.82 1.22 40.61
N ASN A 483 34.01 0.67 39.71
CA ASN A 483 34.36 -0.39 38.75
C ASN A 483 33.17 -0.50 37.78
N GLY A 484 33.27 -0.40 36.46
CA GLY A 484 34.36 -0.14 35.53
C GLY A 484 33.68 -0.03 34.16
N GLY A 485 33.88 1.10 33.46
CA GLY A 485 33.37 1.30 32.11
C GLY A 485 34.19 0.51 31.10
N GLY A 486 33.52 -0.35 30.32
CA GLY A 486 34.00 -0.84 29.03
C GLY A 486 33.35 -0.02 27.89
N PRO A 487 33.98 0.05 26.70
CA PRO A 487 33.61 0.98 25.63
C PRO A 487 32.24 0.64 24.99
N PRO A 488 31.56 1.61 24.35
CA PRO A 488 30.24 1.40 23.78
C PRO A 488 30.36 0.71 22.41
N GLY A 489 30.02 -0.57 22.39
CA GLY A 489 29.76 -1.36 21.19
C GLY A 489 28.90 -2.56 21.58
N ASP A 490 27.96 -2.95 20.72
CA ASP A 490 27.21 -4.22 20.72
C ASP A 490 26.00 -4.49 21.62
N ARG A 491 25.49 -3.57 22.46
CA ARG A 491 24.37 -3.94 23.36
C ARG A 491 22.94 -3.90 22.77
N ASN A 492 22.73 -3.37 21.56
CA ASN A 492 21.37 -3.23 21.02
C ASN A 492 20.90 -4.40 20.14
N VAL A 493 21.81 -5.22 19.59
CA VAL A 493 21.44 -6.38 18.75
C VAL A 493 21.16 -7.62 19.61
N GLN A 494 21.98 -7.84 20.65
CA GLN A 494 21.80 -8.96 21.60
C GLN A 494 20.49 -8.90 22.39
N ASN A 495 19.94 -7.71 22.67
CA ASN A 495 18.70 -7.58 23.43
C ASN A 495 17.44 -7.98 22.62
N GLN A 496 17.51 -8.06 21.29
CA GLN A 496 16.38 -8.46 20.44
C GLN A 496 16.36 -9.97 20.19
N GLU A 497 17.52 -10.59 19.95
CA GLU A 497 17.66 -12.04 19.82
C GLU A 497 17.34 -12.75 21.14
N ASN A 498 17.82 -12.22 22.28
CA ASN A 498 17.56 -12.81 23.59
C ASN A 498 16.06 -12.82 23.92
N MET A 499 15.28 -11.82 23.48
CA MET A 499 13.83 -11.75 23.80
C MET A 499 12.98 -12.77 23.05
N ALA A 500 13.38 -13.15 21.83
CA ALA A 500 12.72 -14.23 21.09
C ALA A 500 12.97 -15.59 21.77
N GLU A 501 14.21 -15.86 22.17
CA GLU A 501 14.59 -17.10 22.83
C GLU A 501 14.00 -17.20 24.26
N ILE A 502 13.88 -16.07 24.97
CA ILE A 502 13.17 -16.00 26.26
C ILE A 502 11.69 -16.39 26.09
N MET A 503 11.04 -15.90 25.03
CA MET A 503 9.63 -16.20 24.74
C MET A 503 9.43 -17.67 24.31
N GLU A 504 10.39 -18.24 23.58
CA GLU A 504 10.39 -19.66 23.20
C GLU A 504 10.52 -20.56 24.43
N ILE A 505 11.49 -20.29 25.32
CA ILE A 505 11.66 -21.04 26.58
C ILE A 505 10.40 -20.95 27.47
N MET A 506 9.69 -19.80 27.43
CA MET A 506 8.44 -19.61 28.17
C MET A 506 7.26 -20.39 27.55
N GLN A 507 7.25 -20.63 26.24
CA GLN A 507 6.22 -21.39 25.53
C GLN A 507 6.38 -22.90 25.65
N GLU A 508 7.58 -23.39 25.95
CA GLU A 508 7.89 -24.80 26.21
C GLU A 508 7.54 -25.26 27.65
N THR A 509 6.75 -24.48 28.40
CA THR A 509 6.36 -24.86 29.78
C THR A 509 5.23 -25.88 29.79
N GLU A 510 5.50 -27.08 30.30
CA GLU A 510 4.44 -28.05 30.64
C GLU A 510 3.85 -27.69 32.02
N ASN A 511 2.52 -27.53 32.09
CA ASN A 511 1.76 -27.22 33.31
C ASN A 511 2.09 -25.89 34.00
N GLY A 512 2.75 -24.94 33.31
CA GLY A 512 3.03 -23.61 33.84
C GLY A 512 4.21 -23.53 34.82
N GLU A 513 5.02 -24.59 34.94
CA GLU A 513 6.25 -24.60 35.73
C GLU A 513 7.48 -24.72 34.82
N LEU A 514 8.49 -23.86 35.03
CA LEU A 514 9.78 -23.93 34.34
C LEU A 514 10.69 -24.98 35.01
N SER A 515 11.30 -25.86 34.22
CA SER A 515 12.29 -26.82 34.68
C SER A 515 13.59 -26.12 35.14
N ALA A 516 14.41 -26.81 35.94
CA ALA A 516 15.72 -26.29 36.38
C ALA A 516 16.65 -25.98 35.19
N GLU A 517 16.51 -26.71 34.08
CA GLU A 517 17.27 -26.50 32.84
C GLU A 517 16.79 -25.24 32.09
N GLN A 518 15.48 -24.99 32.05
CA GLN A 518 14.90 -23.78 31.46
C GLN A 518 15.28 -22.52 32.27
N ILE A 519 15.31 -22.61 33.61
CA ILE A 519 15.77 -21.51 34.47
C ILE A 519 17.26 -21.22 34.24
N ALA A 520 18.10 -22.25 34.04
CA ALA A 520 19.51 -22.06 33.74
C ALA A 520 19.72 -21.35 32.39
N ARG A 521 18.97 -21.74 31.35
CA ARG A 521 19.00 -21.06 30.04
C ARG A 521 18.56 -19.60 30.12
N LEU A 522 17.51 -19.29 30.88
CA LEU A 522 17.06 -17.90 31.08
C LEU A 522 18.11 -17.04 31.79
N LYS A 523 18.87 -17.63 32.73
CA LYS A 523 19.99 -16.94 33.40
C LYS A 523 21.16 -16.70 32.46
N GLU A 524 21.47 -17.64 31.57
CA GLU A 524 22.49 -17.46 30.52
C GLU A 524 22.11 -16.35 29.54
N LEU A 525 20.81 -16.14 29.30
CA LEU A 525 20.26 -15.03 28.51
C LEU A 525 20.20 -13.69 29.26
N GLY A 526 20.71 -13.63 30.49
CA GLY A 526 20.88 -12.40 31.26
C GLY A 526 19.70 -12.01 32.15
N LEU A 527 18.80 -12.96 32.47
CA LEU A 527 17.70 -12.71 33.41
C LEU A 527 18.14 -13.06 34.83
N ASP A 528 17.90 -12.13 35.76
CA ASP A 528 18.05 -12.40 37.19
C ASP A 528 16.83 -13.15 37.75
N ASP A 529 16.99 -13.69 38.96
CA ASP A 529 15.96 -14.47 39.65
C ASP A 529 14.65 -13.67 39.82
N ASP A 530 14.76 -12.36 40.10
CA ASP A 530 13.61 -11.46 40.29
C ASP A 530 12.78 -11.27 39.01
N ARG A 531 13.42 -11.21 37.83
CA ARG A 531 12.72 -11.10 36.54
C ARG A 531 12.08 -12.42 36.14
N ILE A 532 12.75 -13.54 36.38
CA ILE A 532 12.20 -14.89 36.13
C ILE A 532 10.96 -15.12 37.00
N GLU A 533 11.00 -14.70 38.27
CA GLU A 533 9.87 -14.87 39.21
C GLU A 533 8.66 -13.99 38.86
N ARG A 534 8.88 -12.77 38.33
CA ARG A 534 7.78 -11.93 37.81
C ARG A 534 7.11 -12.54 36.59
N MET A 535 7.89 -13.17 35.71
CA MET A 535 7.35 -13.81 34.50
C MET A 535 6.52 -15.06 34.82
N LYS A 536 6.87 -15.81 35.88
CA LYS A 536 6.07 -16.95 36.37
C LYS A 536 4.65 -16.58 36.82
N ASN A 537 4.44 -15.34 37.27
CA ASN A 537 3.20 -14.90 37.88
C ASN A 537 2.29 -14.08 36.94
N MET A 538 2.54 -14.12 35.62
CA MET A 538 1.66 -13.48 34.63
C MET A 538 0.37 -14.31 34.42
N PRO A 539 -0.84 -13.72 34.46
CA PRO A 539 -2.07 -14.48 34.23
C PRO A 539 -2.17 -14.95 32.76
N ALA A 540 -2.45 -16.23 32.56
CA ALA A 540 -2.71 -16.81 31.24
C ALA A 540 -4.04 -16.29 30.67
N GLY A 541 -3.98 -15.21 29.88
CA GLY A 541 -5.17 -14.58 29.30
C GLY A 541 -4.92 -13.60 28.15
N MET A 542 -3.72 -13.52 27.60
CA MET A 542 -3.43 -12.77 26.36
C MET A 542 -3.09 -13.75 25.23
N GLN A 543 -4.11 -14.45 24.73
CA GLN A 543 -4.07 -15.15 23.45
C GLN A 543 -5.16 -14.60 22.54
N GLN A 544 -4.73 -13.90 21.48
CA GLN A 544 -5.43 -13.54 20.24
C GLN A 544 -6.72 -12.69 20.31
N PRO A 545 -6.79 -11.56 19.57
CA PRO A 545 -8.04 -11.05 19.01
C PRO A 545 -8.19 -11.57 17.57
N GLY A 546 -8.99 -12.63 17.41
CA GLY A 546 -9.31 -13.23 16.12
C GLY A 546 -10.48 -14.19 16.27
N ARG A 547 -11.69 -13.67 16.45
CA ARG A 547 -12.91 -14.48 16.39
C ARG A 547 -13.92 -13.86 15.44
N ALA A 548 -14.03 -14.54 14.30
CA ALA A 548 -15.09 -14.38 13.31
C ALA A 548 -16.47 -14.61 13.94
N ASN A 549 -17.42 -13.76 13.57
CA ASN A 549 -18.84 -13.95 13.81
C ASN A 549 -19.39 -15.01 12.84
N ALA A 550 -19.56 -16.24 13.31
CA ALA A 550 -20.26 -17.27 12.57
C ALA A 550 -21.79 -17.05 12.64
N ARG A 551 -22.47 -16.99 11.49
CA ARG A 551 -23.91 -17.29 11.37
C ARG A 551 -24.08 -18.71 10.80
N PRO A 552 -25.08 -19.50 11.25
CA PRO A 552 -25.17 -20.92 10.94
C PRO A 552 -26.08 -21.22 9.73
N GLY A 553 -25.66 -22.16 8.88
CA GLY A 553 -26.53 -22.79 7.89
C GLY A 553 -25.78 -23.47 6.73
N ALA A 554 -25.31 -24.69 6.93
CA ALA A 554 -24.79 -25.56 5.86
C ALA A 554 -25.88 -26.50 5.32
N ALA A 555 -25.83 -26.81 4.02
CA ALA A 555 -26.18 -28.15 3.52
C ALA A 555 -25.52 -28.44 2.14
N PRO A 556 -25.18 -29.70 1.82
CA PRO A 556 -24.13 -30.05 0.85
C PRO A 556 -24.61 -30.82 -0.40
N GLY A 557 -23.74 -30.88 -1.41
CA GLY A 557 -23.82 -31.80 -2.57
C GLY A 557 -23.50 -31.08 -3.89
N ASN A 558 -22.84 -31.63 -4.90
CA ASN A 558 -22.34 -32.98 -5.13
C ASN A 558 -21.29 -32.91 -6.26
N GLU A 559 -20.48 -33.95 -6.35
CA GLU A 559 -19.34 -34.16 -7.25
C GLU A 559 -19.67 -34.13 -8.75
N GLY A 560 -18.66 -33.71 -9.54
CA GLY A 560 -18.34 -34.33 -10.83
C GLY A 560 -18.76 -33.56 -12.09
N MET A 561 -17.80 -32.91 -12.76
CA MET A 561 -17.27 -33.36 -14.06
C MET A 561 -16.21 -32.36 -14.57
N ASN A 562 -14.96 -32.83 -14.69
CA ASN A 562 -13.99 -32.24 -15.61
C ASN A 562 -14.48 -32.41 -17.05
N PRO A 563 -14.24 -31.42 -17.92
CA PRO A 563 -13.45 -31.73 -19.10
C PRO A 563 -12.40 -30.66 -19.36
N PHE A 564 -11.14 -31.09 -19.30
CA PHE A 564 -9.98 -30.35 -19.77
C PHE A 564 -10.11 -29.92 -21.23
N GLY A 565 -9.54 -28.75 -21.53
CA GLY A 565 -9.33 -28.25 -22.88
C GLY A 565 -8.24 -27.18 -22.94
N ASN A 566 -7.00 -27.59 -22.65
CA ASN A 566 -5.71 -27.03 -23.07
C ASN A 566 -5.75 -25.80 -24.01
N ARG A 567 -5.09 -24.69 -23.64
CA ARG A 567 -4.49 -23.72 -24.58
C ARG A 567 -3.50 -22.79 -23.89
N GLY A 568 -2.23 -22.89 -24.31
CA GLY A 568 -1.23 -21.87 -24.05
C GLY A 568 -1.31 -20.67 -25.00
N THR A 569 -0.65 -19.60 -24.55
CA THR A 569 -0.06 -18.45 -25.27
C THR A 569 -0.99 -17.46 -25.98
N SER A 570 -0.58 -16.18 -25.92
CA SER A 570 -0.89 -15.09 -26.85
C SER A 570 -2.28 -14.46 -26.76
N ASN A 571 -2.32 -13.11 -26.78
CA ASN A 571 -3.46 -12.23 -27.11
C ASN A 571 -4.82 -12.95 -27.12
N GLN A 572 -5.41 -13.17 -25.95
CA GLN A 572 -6.76 -13.70 -25.91
C GLN A 572 -7.74 -12.58 -26.22
N MET A 573 -8.45 -12.78 -27.32
CA MET A 573 -9.54 -11.92 -27.72
C MET A 573 -10.70 -12.05 -26.72
N SER A 574 -11.22 -10.91 -26.24
CA SER A 574 -12.32 -10.87 -25.27
C SER A 574 -13.54 -11.66 -25.76
N PRO A 575 -14.46 -12.09 -24.87
CA PRO A 575 -15.70 -12.78 -25.27
C PRO A 575 -16.49 -12.01 -26.34
N VAL A 576 -16.39 -10.67 -26.30
CA VAL A 576 -16.98 -9.77 -27.28
C VAL A 576 -16.24 -9.85 -28.63
N GLN A 577 -14.90 -9.88 -28.63
CA GLN A 577 -14.08 -10.09 -29.83
C GLN A 577 -14.28 -11.49 -30.45
N ILE A 578 -14.47 -12.53 -29.62
CA ILE A 578 -14.87 -13.88 -30.07
C ILE A 578 -16.27 -13.83 -30.72
N GLY A 579 -17.20 -13.09 -30.12
CA GLY A 579 -18.51 -12.80 -30.71
C GLY A 579 -18.40 -12.12 -32.07
N TYR A 580 -17.54 -11.10 -32.21
CA TYR A 580 -17.35 -10.37 -33.46
C TYR A 580 -16.71 -11.21 -34.57
N ILE A 581 -15.72 -12.04 -34.26
CA ILE A 581 -15.14 -12.98 -35.21
C ILE A 581 -16.18 -14.02 -35.62
N SER A 582 -16.98 -14.52 -34.68
CA SER A 582 -18.02 -15.51 -34.96
C SER A 582 -19.11 -14.95 -35.88
N VAL A 583 -19.54 -13.71 -35.67
CA VAL A 583 -20.52 -13.02 -36.54
C VAL A 583 -19.91 -12.73 -37.91
N SER A 584 -18.66 -12.23 -37.96
CA SER A 584 -17.97 -11.95 -39.23
C SER A 584 -17.76 -13.22 -40.06
N ALA A 585 -17.34 -14.31 -39.42
CA ALA A 585 -17.21 -15.62 -40.04
C ALA A 585 -18.57 -16.16 -40.52
N ALA A 586 -19.65 -15.97 -39.74
CA ALA A 586 -20.99 -16.36 -40.14
C ALA A 586 -21.49 -15.58 -41.37
N VAL A 587 -21.23 -14.28 -41.47
CA VAL A 587 -21.61 -13.45 -42.63
C VAL A 587 -20.83 -13.88 -43.88
N ILE A 588 -19.53 -14.17 -43.76
CA ILE A 588 -18.72 -14.69 -44.86
C ILE A 588 -19.21 -16.06 -45.31
N LEU A 589 -19.49 -16.97 -44.37
CA LEU A 589 -20.02 -18.31 -44.65
C LEU A 589 -21.40 -18.26 -45.30
N LEU A 590 -22.28 -17.36 -44.87
CA LEU A 590 -23.57 -17.12 -45.51
C LEU A 590 -23.41 -16.59 -46.94
N GLY A 591 -22.45 -15.67 -47.17
CA GLY A 591 -22.10 -15.19 -48.50
C GLY A 591 -21.58 -16.31 -49.42
N LEU A 592 -20.73 -17.19 -48.91
CA LEU A 592 -20.20 -18.35 -49.65
C LEU A 592 -21.26 -19.41 -49.91
N LEU A 593 -22.12 -19.73 -48.94
CA LEU A 593 -23.25 -20.65 -49.08
C LEU A 593 -24.26 -20.14 -50.13
N PHE A 594 -24.54 -18.84 -50.12
CA PHE A 594 -25.36 -18.19 -51.14
C PHE A 594 -24.71 -18.32 -52.52
N ALA A 595 -23.43 -17.99 -52.66
CA ALA A 595 -22.70 -18.15 -53.92
C ALA A 595 -22.69 -19.61 -54.42
N TRP A 596 -22.48 -20.59 -53.53
CA TRP A 596 -22.49 -22.01 -53.87
C TRP A 596 -23.87 -22.51 -54.32
N LYS A 597 -24.94 -22.16 -53.59
CA LYS A 597 -26.32 -22.56 -53.91
C LYS A 597 -26.77 -22.04 -55.27
N PHE A 598 -26.31 -20.86 -55.69
CA PHE A 598 -26.65 -20.27 -56.99
C PHE A 598 -25.67 -20.62 -58.13
N ARG A 599 -24.48 -21.16 -57.83
CA ARG A 599 -23.55 -21.70 -58.84
C ARG A 599 -24.05 -23.03 -59.44
N LYS A 600 -24.80 -23.84 -58.68
CA LYS A 600 -25.31 -25.17 -59.11
C LYS A 600 -26.48 -25.14 -60.10
N ARG A 601 -27.14 -24.00 -60.35
CA ARG A 601 -28.28 -23.92 -61.30
C ARG A 601 -27.87 -23.80 -62.78
N LYS A 602 -26.58 -23.88 -63.12
CA LYS A 602 -26.08 -23.71 -64.50
C LYS A 602 -25.80 -25.01 -65.27
N TYR A 603 -26.14 -26.19 -64.74
CA TYR A 603 -26.03 -27.46 -65.47
C TYR A 603 -27.29 -28.31 -65.27
N SER A 604 -28.38 -27.93 -65.93
CA SER A 604 -29.42 -28.86 -66.38
C SER A 604 -30.19 -28.19 -67.52
N SER A 605 -29.58 -28.27 -68.71
CA SER A 605 -30.18 -28.20 -70.06
C SER A 605 -29.07 -28.61 -71.02
#